data_AF-A0A968NXY2-F1
#
_entry.id   AF-A0A968NXY2-F1
#
_cell.length_a   1.000
_cell.length_b   1.000
_cell.length_c   1.000
_cell.angle_alpha   90.00
_cell.angle_beta   90.00
_cell.angle_gamma   90.00
#
_symmetry.space_group_name_H-M   'P 1'
#
loop_
_entity.id
_entity.type
_entity.pdbx_description
1 polymer ?
#
loop_
_entity_poly.entity_id
_entity_poly.type
_entity_poly.pdbx_seq_one_letter_code
_entity_poly.pdbx_strand_id
1 'polypeptide(L)'
;MVLRVQLDDRTFGTVILGRTTPTDWHGAIEQWPHFDPIVGLAIAQIQLQRQLQQQTSYQTWTQQLSEAIRTTSQIDQIFALAIEATTSALAIDQGAILLLKYSHLKYSHLKYGQPRMNRRADHLPIATVTLAYTKLERSLPAAFQLADCKLCQQAFLEQPDPLLITGDAAIKSPLNLSEFPALLLMPLTHQKTVLGFLALQHRQAIAWSSEAIAWVKTDRHPA
;
A
#
# COMPACT_ATOMS: atom_id res chain seq x y z
N MET A 1 10.77 -31.64 -8.05
CA MET A 1 10.89 -31.40 -9.50
C MET A 1 10.20 -30.09 -9.83
N VAL A 2 10.76 -29.31 -10.75
CA VAL A 2 10.23 -27.98 -11.11
C VAL A 2 9.86 -28.01 -12.58
N LEU A 3 8.60 -27.77 -12.89
CA LEU A 3 8.05 -27.78 -14.25
C LEU A 3 7.57 -26.37 -14.61
N ARG A 4 7.86 -25.93 -15.83
CA ARG A 4 7.34 -24.66 -16.34
C ARG A 4 5.97 -24.90 -16.94
N VAL A 5 5.03 -23.98 -16.66
CA VAL A 5 3.71 -24.01 -17.27
C VAL A 5 3.72 -23.12 -18.52
N GLN A 6 3.46 -23.71 -19.68
CA GLN A 6 3.45 -23.00 -20.95
C GLN A 6 2.12 -23.16 -21.68
N LEU A 7 1.67 -22.06 -22.28
CA LEU A 7 0.52 -22.02 -23.17
C LEU A 7 0.85 -21.06 -24.32
N ASP A 8 0.75 -21.54 -25.56
CA ASP A 8 1.03 -20.79 -26.79
C ASP A 8 2.32 -19.96 -26.72
N ASP A 9 3.43 -20.62 -26.35
CA ASP A 9 4.79 -20.06 -26.25
C ASP A 9 5.00 -18.99 -25.15
N ARG A 10 4.00 -18.79 -24.29
CA ARG A 10 4.09 -17.93 -23.10
C ARG A 10 4.20 -18.78 -21.83
N THR A 11 5.08 -18.35 -20.92
CA THR A 11 5.24 -19.01 -19.61
C THR A 11 4.33 -18.34 -18.58
N PHE A 12 3.39 -19.10 -18.03
CA PHE A 12 2.39 -18.61 -17.06
C PHE A 12 2.79 -18.82 -15.60
N GLY A 13 3.81 -19.66 -15.37
CA GLY A 13 4.31 -19.90 -14.03
C GLY A 13 5.17 -21.15 -13.91
N THR A 14 5.38 -21.56 -12.67
CA THR A 14 6.18 -22.74 -12.32
C THR A 14 5.38 -23.61 -11.36
N VAL A 15 5.28 -24.90 -11.67
CA VAL A 15 4.70 -25.91 -10.80
C VAL A 15 5.83 -26.68 -10.13
N ILE A 16 5.82 -26.71 -8.80
CA ILE A 16 6.80 -27.46 -8.00
C ILE A 16 6.13 -28.73 -7.51
N LEU A 17 6.63 -29.88 -7.96
CA LEU A 17 6.21 -31.19 -7.50
C LEU A 17 7.18 -31.69 -6.44
N GLY A 18 6.68 -31.82 -5.20
CA GLY A 18 7.36 -32.49 -4.10
C GLY A 18 6.94 -33.95 -4.03
N ARG A 19 7.86 -34.84 -3.61
CA ARG A 19 7.53 -36.24 -3.29
C ARG A 19 7.81 -36.52 -1.83
N THR A 20 6.99 -37.38 -1.23
CA THR A 20 7.15 -37.88 0.14
C THR A 20 7.71 -39.30 0.20
N THR A 21 7.77 -40.01 -0.94
CA THR A 21 8.30 -41.38 -1.06
C THR A 21 9.44 -41.46 -2.08
N PRO A 22 10.36 -42.44 -1.97
CA PRO A 22 11.60 -42.50 -2.76
C PRO A 22 11.45 -43.13 -4.17
N THR A 23 10.26 -43.12 -4.78
CA THR A 23 10.00 -43.74 -6.09
C THR A 23 10.36 -42.82 -7.26
N ASP A 24 10.77 -43.37 -8.40
CA ASP A 24 11.18 -42.62 -9.60
C ASP A 24 10.03 -41.85 -10.28
N TRP A 25 10.39 -40.72 -10.90
CA TRP A 25 9.46 -39.75 -11.51
C TRP A 25 8.99 -40.11 -12.93
N HIS A 26 9.41 -41.26 -13.47
CA HIS A 26 9.29 -41.59 -14.90
C HIS A 26 7.86 -41.46 -15.45
N GLY A 27 6.82 -41.84 -14.70
CA GLY A 27 5.42 -41.72 -15.17
C GLY A 27 4.83 -40.31 -15.10
N ALA A 28 5.24 -39.48 -14.14
CA ALA A 28 4.68 -38.13 -13.97
C ALA A 28 5.24 -37.13 -15.00
N ILE A 29 6.49 -37.33 -15.43
CA ILE A 29 7.14 -36.47 -16.44
C ILE A 29 6.54 -36.75 -17.82
N GLU A 30 6.29 -38.01 -18.17
CA GLU A 30 5.72 -38.39 -19.47
C GLU A 30 4.30 -37.88 -19.68
N GLN A 31 3.53 -37.72 -18.59
CA GLN A 31 2.17 -37.20 -18.64
C GLN A 31 2.08 -35.67 -18.61
N TRP A 32 3.15 -34.97 -18.20
CA TRP A 32 3.15 -33.51 -18.08
C TRP A 32 2.74 -32.77 -19.37
N PRO A 33 3.22 -33.14 -20.58
CA PRO A 33 2.82 -32.44 -21.81
C PRO A 33 1.31 -32.47 -22.08
N HIS A 34 0.58 -33.45 -21.51
CA HIS A 34 -0.87 -33.51 -21.62
C HIS A 34 -1.58 -32.53 -20.66
N PHE A 35 -1.02 -32.32 -19.47
CA PHE A 35 -1.59 -31.44 -18.45
C PHE A 35 -1.14 -29.98 -18.58
N ASP A 36 0.04 -29.73 -19.15
CA ASP A 36 0.64 -28.40 -19.26
C ASP A 36 -0.31 -27.36 -19.90
N PRO A 37 -0.98 -27.64 -21.05
CA PRO A 37 -1.90 -26.68 -21.65
C PRO A 37 -3.15 -26.43 -20.79
N ILE A 38 -3.64 -27.47 -20.09
CA ILE A 38 -4.83 -27.38 -19.23
C ILE A 38 -4.52 -26.53 -17.99
N VAL A 39 -3.36 -26.75 -17.38
CA VAL A 39 -2.88 -25.96 -16.24
C VAL A 39 -2.60 -24.51 -16.68
N GLY A 40 -1.99 -24.32 -17.85
CA GLY A 40 -1.77 -23.01 -18.45
C GLY A 40 -3.07 -22.24 -18.67
N LEU A 41 -4.08 -22.89 -19.25
CA LEU A 41 -5.40 -22.30 -19.47
C LEU A 41 -6.11 -21.96 -18.16
N ALA A 42 -6.08 -22.86 -17.16
CA ALA A 42 -6.67 -22.61 -15.86
C ALA A 42 -6.01 -21.41 -15.15
N ILE A 43 -4.67 -21.32 -15.19
CA ILE A 43 -3.94 -20.17 -14.62
C ILE A 43 -4.31 -18.88 -15.37
N ALA A 44 -4.33 -18.91 -16.71
CA ALA A 44 -4.70 -17.75 -17.52
C ALA A 44 -6.14 -17.28 -17.20
N GLN A 45 -7.08 -18.21 -17.05
CA GLN A 45 -8.46 -17.91 -16.70
C GLN A 45 -8.59 -17.31 -15.29
N ILE A 46 -7.89 -17.86 -14.30
CA ILE A 46 -7.85 -17.31 -12.93
C ILE A 46 -7.25 -15.90 -12.94
N GLN A 47 -6.17 -15.68 -13.70
CA GLN A 47 -5.56 -14.35 -13.83
C GLN A 47 -6.52 -13.34 -14.47
N LEU A 48 -7.20 -13.74 -15.55
CA LEU A 48 -8.18 -12.90 -16.22
C LEU A 48 -9.37 -12.56 -15.31
N GLN A 49 -9.92 -13.56 -14.60
CA GLN A 49 -11.00 -13.33 -13.63
C GLN A 49 -10.56 -12.38 -12.52
N ARG A 50 -9.32 -12.53 -12.03
CA ARG A 50 -8.76 -11.63 -11.02
C ARG A 50 -8.67 -10.20 -11.54
N GLN A 51 -8.20 -10.00 -12.77
CA GLN A 51 -8.14 -8.67 -13.39
C GLN A 51 -9.52 -8.05 -13.55
N LEU A 52 -10.50 -8.81 -14.05
CA LEU A 52 -11.88 -8.32 -14.18
C LEU A 52 -12.47 -7.95 -12.82
N GLN A 53 -12.27 -8.79 -11.80
CA GLN A 53 -12.76 -8.52 -10.45
C GLN A 53 -12.09 -7.27 -9.83
N GLN A 54 -10.79 -7.07 -10.06
CA GLN A 54 -10.07 -5.86 -9.64
C GLN A 54 -10.64 -4.62 -10.32
N GLN A 55 -10.90 -4.67 -11.64
CA GLN A 55 -11.49 -3.55 -12.38
C GLN A 55 -12.91 -3.22 -11.90
N THR A 56 -13.78 -4.21 -11.74
CA THR A 56 -15.13 -4.00 -11.22
C THR A 56 -15.10 -3.42 -9.82
N SER A 57 -14.25 -3.97 -8.94
CA SER A 57 -14.08 -3.44 -7.59
C SER A 57 -13.65 -1.97 -7.65
N TYR A 58 -12.63 -1.63 -8.44
CA TYR A 58 -12.18 -0.25 -8.60
C TYR A 58 -13.30 0.70 -9.05
N GLN A 59 -14.11 0.29 -10.04
CA GLN A 59 -15.24 1.09 -10.52
C GLN A 59 -16.31 1.28 -9.44
N THR A 60 -16.65 0.23 -8.68
CA THR A 60 -17.62 0.33 -7.59
C THR A 60 -17.12 1.26 -6.48
N TRP A 61 -15.87 1.10 -6.04
CA TRP A 61 -15.30 1.94 -4.98
C TRP A 61 -15.16 3.41 -5.42
N THR A 62 -14.74 3.67 -6.66
CA THR A 62 -14.65 5.05 -7.18
C THR A 62 -16.02 5.73 -7.27
N GLN A 63 -17.07 4.99 -7.65
CA GLN A 63 -18.44 5.50 -7.62
C GLN A 63 -18.91 5.79 -6.20
N GLN A 64 -18.72 4.85 -5.26
CA GLN A 64 -19.11 5.04 -3.85
C GLN A 64 -18.36 6.21 -3.20
N LEU A 65 -17.06 6.35 -3.45
CA LEU A 65 -16.28 7.49 -2.96
C LEU A 65 -16.74 8.81 -3.59
N SER A 66 -16.99 8.82 -4.90
CA SER A 66 -17.46 10.03 -5.59
C SER A 66 -18.85 10.45 -5.10
N GLU A 67 -19.72 9.48 -4.85
CA GLU A 67 -21.03 9.72 -4.28
C GLU A 67 -20.91 10.25 -2.85
N ALA A 68 -20.14 9.59 -1.98
CA ALA A 68 -19.92 10.02 -0.60
C ALA A 68 -19.36 11.44 -0.52
N ILE A 69 -18.37 11.77 -1.37
CA ILE A 69 -17.82 13.14 -1.47
C ILE A 69 -18.90 14.15 -1.89
N ARG A 70 -19.84 13.75 -2.75
CA ARG A 70 -20.91 14.62 -3.26
C ARG A 70 -22.09 14.76 -2.29
N THR A 71 -22.44 13.71 -1.56
CA THR A 71 -23.66 13.63 -0.74
C THR A 71 -23.42 13.86 0.74
N THR A 72 -22.21 13.60 1.23
CA THR A 72 -21.88 13.67 2.66
C THR A 72 -20.82 14.74 2.91
N SER A 73 -21.09 15.66 3.86
CA SER A 73 -20.09 16.59 4.39
C SER A 73 -19.20 15.94 5.47
N GLN A 74 -19.49 14.68 5.83
CA GLN A 74 -18.81 13.93 6.90
C GLN A 74 -17.54 13.27 6.37
N ILE A 75 -16.43 13.96 6.54
CA ILE A 75 -15.09 13.52 6.13
C ILE A 75 -14.69 12.15 6.69
N ASP A 76 -15.22 11.78 7.86
CA ASP A 76 -14.93 10.51 8.53
C ASP A 76 -15.44 9.30 7.73
N GLN A 77 -16.61 9.42 7.09
CA GLN A 77 -17.15 8.37 6.22
C GLN A 77 -16.30 8.19 4.96
N ILE A 78 -15.81 9.31 4.40
CA ILE A 78 -14.92 9.31 3.23
C ILE A 78 -13.59 8.62 3.58
N PHE A 79 -13.04 8.91 4.75
CA PHE A 79 -11.84 8.26 5.26
C PHE A 79 -12.03 6.76 5.47
N ALA A 80 -13.15 6.35 6.06
CA ALA A 80 -13.48 4.94 6.26
C ALA A 80 -13.55 4.20 4.92
N LEU A 81 -14.34 4.70 3.98
CA LEU A 81 -14.49 4.11 2.64
C LEU A 81 -13.15 4.04 1.89
N ALA A 82 -12.34 5.10 1.94
CA ALA A 82 -11.05 5.14 1.25
C ALA A 82 -10.07 4.10 1.82
N ILE A 83 -10.01 3.95 3.13
CA ILE A 83 -9.16 2.95 3.77
C ILE A 83 -9.67 1.54 3.52
N GLU A 84 -10.97 1.28 3.63
CA GLU A 84 -11.55 -0.02 3.32
C GLU A 84 -11.29 -0.43 1.87
N ALA A 85 -11.49 0.47 0.92
CA ALA A 85 -11.21 0.26 -0.50
C ALA A 85 -9.73 -0.09 -0.72
N THR A 86 -8.83 0.73 -0.18
CA THR A 86 -7.39 0.61 -0.41
C THR A 86 -6.81 -0.65 0.22
N THR A 87 -7.17 -0.93 1.47
CA THR A 87 -6.72 -2.15 2.16
C THR A 87 -7.25 -3.41 1.50
N SER A 88 -8.49 -3.39 0.99
CA SER A 88 -9.07 -4.55 0.29
C SER A 88 -8.44 -4.74 -1.09
N ALA A 89 -8.26 -3.66 -1.86
CA ALA A 89 -7.67 -3.72 -3.20
C ALA A 89 -6.22 -4.24 -3.18
N LEU A 90 -5.45 -3.84 -2.15
CA LEU A 90 -4.05 -4.20 -2.01
C LEU A 90 -3.84 -5.43 -1.11
N ALA A 91 -4.92 -6.04 -0.59
CA ALA A 91 -4.87 -7.14 0.38
C ALA A 91 -3.96 -6.85 1.59
N ILE A 92 -4.08 -5.63 2.14
CA ILE A 92 -3.29 -5.14 3.27
C ILE A 92 -4.11 -5.29 4.57
N ASP A 93 -3.44 -5.64 5.67
CA ASP A 93 -4.10 -5.92 6.95
C ASP A 93 -4.65 -4.66 7.60
N GLN A 94 -3.85 -3.59 7.64
CA GLN A 94 -4.18 -2.37 8.36
C GLN A 94 -3.98 -1.14 7.49
N GLY A 95 -4.92 -0.21 7.58
CA GLY A 95 -4.81 1.12 7.02
C GLY A 95 -5.22 2.17 8.04
N ALA A 96 -4.59 3.34 7.96
CA ALA A 96 -4.90 4.49 8.79
C ALA A 96 -4.68 5.82 8.06
N ILE A 97 -5.48 6.82 8.42
CA ILE A 97 -5.28 8.21 8.01
C ILE A 97 -4.83 9.01 9.22
N LEU A 98 -3.68 9.65 9.09
CA LEU A 98 -3.04 10.48 10.09
C LEU A 98 -3.10 11.94 9.61
N LEU A 99 -3.73 12.84 10.36
CA LEU A 99 -3.85 14.25 9.96
C LEU A 99 -2.87 15.12 10.75
N LEU A 100 -2.26 16.08 10.06
CA LEU A 100 -1.38 17.08 10.67
C LEU A 100 -2.17 18.32 11.08
N LYS A 101 -2.13 18.63 12.38
CA LYS A 101 -2.61 19.89 12.95
C LYS A 101 -1.41 20.79 13.26
N TYR A 102 -1.30 21.89 12.52
CA TYR A 102 -0.21 22.86 12.69
C TYR A 102 -0.48 23.80 13.86
N SER A 103 0.47 23.92 14.78
CA SER A 103 0.38 24.79 15.96
C SER A 103 0.46 26.28 15.59
N HIS A 104 1.13 26.59 14.48
CA HIS A 104 1.30 27.96 13.98
C HIS A 104 1.06 28.02 12.47
N LEU A 105 0.07 28.82 12.06
CA LEU A 105 -0.35 28.99 10.65
C LEU A 105 0.76 29.50 9.72
N LYS A 106 1.85 30.07 10.24
CA LYS A 106 2.96 30.60 9.43
C LYS A 106 3.77 29.51 8.70
N TYR A 107 3.64 28.24 9.10
CA TYR A 107 4.34 27.11 8.49
C TYR A 107 3.56 26.42 7.35
N SER A 108 2.30 26.79 7.12
CA SER A 108 1.52 26.30 5.97
C SER A 108 2.08 26.78 4.61
N HIS A 109 3.02 27.72 4.64
CA HIS A 109 3.68 28.30 3.46
C HIS A 109 5.07 27.73 3.16
N LEU A 110 5.47 26.58 3.73
CA LEU A 110 6.67 25.88 3.27
C LEU A 110 6.43 25.31 1.85
N LYS A 111 6.51 26.20 0.86
CA LYS A 111 6.27 25.94 -0.55
C LYS A 111 7.32 24.96 -1.08
N TYR A 112 6.85 23.83 -1.61
CA TYR A 112 7.64 22.87 -2.39
C TYR A 112 8.31 23.55 -3.61
N GLY A 113 9.63 23.40 -3.74
CA GLY A 113 10.41 23.89 -4.89
C GLY A 113 11.83 24.39 -4.61
N GLN A 114 12.27 24.52 -3.35
CA GLN A 114 13.68 24.84 -3.10
C GLN A 114 14.57 23.59 -3.24
N PRO A 115 15.76 23.72 -3.87
CA PRO A 115 16.63 22.59 -4.19
C PRO A 115 17.00 21.80 -2.94
N ARG A 116 17.30 20.51 -3.12
CA ARG A 116 17.65 19.47 -2.13
C ARG A 116 18.91 19.80 -1.28
N MET A 117 19.01 21.01 -0.75
CA MET A 117 20.11 21.47 0.08
C MET A 117 19.73 21.26 1.54
N ASN A 118 20.33 20.23 2.16
CA ASN A 118 20.53 20.10 3.61
C ASN A 118 19.29 20.37 4.49
N ARG A 119 18.19 19.62 4.30
CA ARG A 119 17.09 19.60 5.28
C ARG A 119 17.53 18.89 6.56
N ARG A 120 18.18 19.62 7.46
CA ARG A 120 18.37 19.22 8.86
C ARG A 120 17.02 19.25 9.59
N ALA A 121 16.92 18.52 10.69
CA ALA A 121 15.74 18.43 11.56
C ALA A 121 15.18 19.79 12.03
N ASP A 122 15.97 20.86 11.90
CA ASP A 122 15.67 22.24 12.30
C ASP A 122 14.53 22.92 11.51
N HIS A 123 14.02 22.29 10.44
CA HIS A 123 12.92 22.84 9.62
C HIS A 123 11.61 22.04 9.69
N LEU A 124 11.49 21.10 10.62
CA LEU A 124 10.22 20.41 10.85
C LEU A 124 9.20 21.36 11.50
N PRO A 125 7.96 21.41 11.00
CA PRO A 125 6.92 22.20 11.63
C PRO A 125 6.54 21.60 12.98
N ILE A 126 6.18 22.47 13.92
CA ILE A 126 5.53 22.04 15.15
C ILE A 126 4.09 21.65 14.81
N ALA A 127 3.88 20.35 14.61
CA ALA A 127 2.60 19.79 14.23
C ALA A 127 2.29 18.56 15.10
N THR A 128 1.03 18.46 15.49
CA THR A 128 0.48 17.26 16.11
C THR A 128 -0.14 16.40 15.04
N VAL A 129 0.23 15.12 15.03
CA VAL A 129 -0.39 14.10 14.21
C VAL A 129 -1.56 13.52 14.99
N THR A 130 -2.74 13.49 14.39
CA THR A 130 -3.95 12.91 14.98
C THR A 130 -4.46 11.76 14.11
N LEU A 131 -4.87 10.66 14.73
CA LEU A 131 -5.52 9.56 14.04
C LEU A 131 -6.95 9.98 13.63
N ALA A 132 -7.20 10.06 12.33
CA ALA A 132 -8.54 10.36 11.80
C ALA A 132 -9.37 9.10 11.59
N TYR A 133 -8.74 8.02 11.13
CA TYR A 133 -9.40 6.73 10.95
C TYR A 133 -8.38 5.58 10.97
N THR A 134 -8.79 4.40 11.44
CA THR A 134 -8.07 3.15 11.26
C THR A 134 -9.02 1.96 11.10
N LYS A 135 -8.66 0.99 10.26
CA LYS A 135 -9.43 -0.24 10.04
C LYS A 135 -9.35 -1.24 11.20
N LEU A 136 -8.36 -1.10 12.10
CA LEU A 136 -8.22 -1.93 13.29
C LEU A 136 -8.02 -1.06 14.53
N GLU A 137 -8.90 -1.23 15.53
CA GLU A 137 -8.92 -0.42 16.76
C GLU A 137 -7.68 -0.57 17.67
N ARG A 138 -6.71 -1.40 17.31
CA ARG A 138 -5.55 -1.69 18.15
C ARG A 138 -4.27 -1.14 17.52
N SER A 139 -3.55 -0.36 18.33
CA SER A 139 -2.11 -0.06 18.27
C SER A 139 -1.62 1.32 17.79
N LEU A 140 -2.50 2.27 17.44
CA LEU A 140 -2.07 3.65 17.16
C LEU A 140 -2.53 4.60 18.28
N PRO A 141 -1.65 5.47 18.80
CA PRO A 141 -2.08 6.52 19.72
C PRO A 141 -3.01 7.50 18.99
N ALA A 142 -4.01 8.03 19.70
CA ALA A 142 -4.98 8.98 19.14
C ALA A 142 -4.31 10.26 18.62
N ALA A 143 -3.21 10.69 19.25
CA ALA A 143 -2.37 11.79 18.79
C ALA A 143 -0.92 11.68 19.28
N PHE A 144 0.01 12.25 18.54
CA PHE A 144 1.44 12.36 18.90
C PHE A 144 2.09 13.55 18.18
N GLN A 145 3.25 14.05 18.65
CA GLN A 145 3.94 15.13 17.94
C GLN A 145 4.69 14.57 16.73
N LEU A 146 4.71 15.32 15.61
CA LEU A 146 5.50 14.95 14.43
C LEU A 146 6.97 14.73 14.79
N ALA A 147 7.52 15.55 15.70
CA ALA A 147 8.89 15.45 16.21
C ALA A 147 9.20 14.12 16.94
N ASP A 148 8.18 13.38 17.37
CA ASP A 148 8.34 12.10 18.07
C ASP A 148 8.28 10.89 17.11
N CYS A 149 7.89 11.09 15.85
CA CYS A 149 7.79 10.03 14.84
C CYS A 149 8.82 10.23 13.72
N LYS A 150 9.96 9.55 13.81
CA LYS A 150 11.02 9.63 12.77
C LYS A 150 10.55 9.23 11.38
N LEU A 151 9.68 8.22 11.28
CA LEU A 151 9.10 7.79 10.00
C LEU A 151 8.23 8.87 9.39
N CYS A 152 7.40 9.52 10.21
CA CYS A 152 6.53 10.61 9.78
C CYS A 152 7.35 11.84 9.37
N GLN A 153 8.44 12.15 10.07
CA GLN A 153 9.38 13.20 9.69
C GLN A 153 10.04 12.89 8.37
N GLN A 154 10.53 11.67 8.19
CA GLN A 154 11.16 11.25 6.94
C GLN A 154 10.16 11.33 5.77
N ALA A 155 8.95 10.78 5.92
CA ALA A 155 7.90 10.90 4.92
C ALA A 155 7.46 12.35 4.69
N PHE A 156 7.55 13.24 5.69
CA PHE A 156 7.31 14.66 5.51
C PHE A 156 8.38 15.31 4.63
N LEU A 157 9.65 14.94 4.85
CA LEU A 157 10.80 15.52 4.15
C LEU A 157 10.99 14.96 2.73
N GLU A 158 10.62 13.70 2.51
CA GLU A 158 10.79 12.94 1.25
C GLU A 158 9.63 13.08 0.26
N GLN A 159 8.67 13.94 0.55
CA GLN A 159 7.57 14.25 -0.37
C GLN A 159 8.02 14.62 -1.79
N PRO A 160 7.19 14.28 -2.80
CA PRO A 160 5.87 13.64 -2.72
C PRO A 160 5.93 12.11 -2.64
N ASP A 161 7.12 11.52 -2.55
CA ASP A 161 7.28 10.08 -2.62
C ASP A 161 6.85 9.38 -1.31
N PRO A 162 6.26 8.18 -1.38
CA PRO A 162 5.93 7.40 -0.20
C PRO A 162 7.21 6.85 0.44
N LEU A 163 7.22 6.84 1.76
CA LEU A 163 8.23 6.12 2.53
C LEU A 163 7.84 4.64 2.59
N LEU A 164 8.76 3.77 2.17
CA LEU A 164 8.56 2.32 2.15
C LEU A 164 9.50 1.68 3.17
N ILE A 165 8.93 0.88 4.07
CA ILE A 165 9.66 0.05 5.03
C ILE A 165 9.26 -1.40 4.81
N THR A 166 10.26 -2.27 4.73
CA THR A 166 10.08 -3.72 4.65
C THR A 166 10.99 -4.39 5.69
N GLY A 167 10.38 -5.12 6.62
CA GLY A 167 11.10 -5.96 7.59
C GLY A 167 11.31 -5.29 8.94
N ASP A 168 12.20 -5.89 9.73
CA ASP A 168 12.37 -5.56 11.15
C ASP A 168 13.27 -4.33 11.32
N ALA A 169 12.71 -3.16 11.03
CA ALA A 169 13.34 -1.91 11.37
C ALA A 169 13.09 -1.66 12.86
N ALA A 170 14.15 -1.74 13.68
CA ALA A 170 14.14 -1.39 15.11
C ALA A 170 13.94 0.13 15.35
N ILE A 171 13.00 0.73 14.62
CA ILE A 171 12.65 2.13 14.66
C ILE A 171 11.52 2.26 15.68
N LYS A 172 11.83 2.88 16.82
CA LYS A 172 10.79 3.33 17.75
C LYS A 172 9.87 4.29 17.02
N SER A 173 8.63 3.89 16.82
CA SER A 173 7.61 4.63 16.10
C SER A 173 6.26 4.44 16.77
N PRO A 174 5.38 5.46 16.75
CA PRO A 174 3.97 5.30 17.07
C PRO A 174 3.26 4.29 16.17
N LEU A 175 3.80 4.04 14.97
CA LEU A 175 3.35 3.00 14.05
C LEU A 175 3.88 1.64 14.54
N ASN A 176 2.99 0.69 14.83
CA ASN A 176 3.32 -0.62 15.40
C ASN A 176 4.04 -1.52 14.38
N LEU A 177 5.32 -1.25 14.13
CA LEU A 177 6.15 -2.01 13.21
C LEU A 177 6.50 -3.42 13.74
N SER A 178 6.37 -3.66 15.04
CA SER A 178 6.59 -4.99 15.63
C SER A 178 5.52 -6.00 15.24
N GLU A 179 4.26 -5.57 15.10
CA GLU A 179 3.18 -6.44 14.59
C GLU A 179 3.05 -6.34 13.07
N PHE A 180 3.38 -5.18 12.49
CA PHE A 180 3.25 -4.91 11.06
C PHE A 180 4.58 -4.42 10.46
N PRO A 181 5.50 -5.33 10.12
CA PRO A 181 6.86 -5.00 9.68
C PRO A 181 6.94 -4.40 8.26
N ALA A 182 5.87 -4.47 7.47
CA ALA A 182 5.81 -3.76 6.19
C ALA A 182 4.92 -2.52 6.33
N LEU A 183 5.48 -1.35 6.00
CA LEU A 183 4.80 -0.06 6.03
C LEU A 183 4.98 0.67 4.71
N LEU A 184 3.89 1.18 4.15
CA LEU A 184 3.85 2.21 3.12
C LEU A 184 3.23 3.46 3.75
N LEU A 185 3.99 4.54 3.80
CA LEU A 185 3.56 5.82 4.36
C LEU A 185 3.55 6.88 3.26
N MET A 186 2.35 7.17 2.74
CA MET A 186 2.14 8.14 1.67
C MET A 186 1.78 9.51 2.26
N PRO A 187 2.53 10.59 1.96
CA PRO A 187 2.15 11.93 2.36
C PRO A 187 0.90 12.41 1.58
N LEU A 188 -0.10 12.88 2.31
CA LEU A 188 -1.29 13.50 1.74
C LEU A 188 -1.02 14.99 1.56
N THR A 189 -1.02 15.47 0.32
CA THR A 189 -0.69 16.87 0.03
C THR A 189 -1.81 17.60 -0.70
N HIS A 190 -1.94 18.89 -0.43
CA HIS A 190 -2.82 19.80 -1.15
C HIS A 190 -2.09 21.14 -1.33
N GLN A 191 -2.02 21.64 -2.57
CA GLN A 191 -1.35 22.91 -2.89
C GLN A 191 0.04 23.04 -2.26
N LYS A 192 0.87 21.99 -2.36
CA LYS A 192 2.22 21.91 -1.80
C LYS A 192 2.32 21.91 -0.26
N THR A 193 1.19 21.72 0.43
CA THR A 193 1.14 21.57 1.89
C THR A 193 0.80 20.13 2.26
N VAL A 194 1.48 19.61 3.27
CA VAL A 194 1.20 18.28 3.83
C VAL A 194 0.01 18.38 4.74
N LEU A 195 -1.07 17.69 4.43
CA LEU A 195 -2.24 17.63 5.29
C LEU A 195 -2.17 16.46 6.27
N GLY A 196 -1.38 15.44 5.95
CA GLY A 196 -1.32 14.22 6.72
C GLY A 196 -0.57 13.10 6.02
N PHE A 197 -0.83 11.87 6.44
CA PHE A 197 -0.27 10.66 5.88
C PHE A 197 -1.34 9.57 5.78
N LEU A 198 -1.29 8.81 4.70
CA LEU A 198 -1.93 7.51 4.57
C LEU A 198 -0.89 6.45 4.96
N ALA A 199 -1.18 5.70 6.03
CA ALA A 199 -0.34 4.61 6.50
C ALA A 199 -1.00 3.27 6.15
N LEU A 200 -0.28 2.42 5.43
CA LEU A 200 -0.70 1.07 5.08
C LEU A 200 0.30 0.08 5.66
N GLN A 201 -0.18 -0.89 6.43
CA GLN A 201 0.61 -1.77 7.26
C GLN A 201 0.22 -3.23 7.03
N HIS A 202 1.22 -4.10 6.91
CA HIS A 202 1.02 -5.53 6.68
C HIS A 202 1.87 -6.36 7.65
N ARG A 203 1.29 -7.47 8.12
CA ARG A 203 1.90 -8.39 9.11
C ARG A 203 3.06 -9.18 8.56
N GLN A 204 3.08 -9.39 7.25
CA GLN A 204 4.20 -10.04 6.57
C GLN A 204 5.17 -8.99 6.05
N ALA A 205 6.47 -9.28 6.14
CA ALA A 205 7.51 -8.47 5.52
C ALA A 205 7.45 -8.63 3.99
N ILE A 206 6.57 -7.86 3.35
CA ILE A 206 6.39 -7.86 1.90
C ILE A 206 7.24 -6.79 1.22
N ALA A 207 7.70 -7.10 0.01
CA ALA A 207 8.20 -6.09 -0.90
C ALA A 207 7.00 -5.36 -1.53
N TRP A 208 6.95 -4.04 -1.44
CA TRP A 208 5.90 -3.24 -2.06
C TRP A 208 6.03 -3.27 -3.58
N SER A 209 5.00 -3.75 -4.27
CA SER A 209 4.99 -3.81 -5.73
C SER A 209 4.86 -2.40 -6.34
N SER A 210 5.35 -2.24 -7.57
CA SER A 210 5.17 -1.00 -8.33
C SER A 210 3.69 -0.66 -8.53
N GLU A 211 2.82 -1.67 -8.62
CA GLU A 211 1.37 -1.52 -8.71
C GLU A 211 0.77 -0.93 -7.43
N ALA A 212 1.16 -1.45 -6.26
CA ALA A 212 0.70 -0.92 -4.97
C ALA A 212 1.13 0.54 -4.77
N ILE A 213 2.38 0.85 -5.14
CA ILE A 213 2.90 2.22 -5.10
C ILE A 213 2.12 3.13 -6.06
N ALA A 214 1.86 2.68 -7.30
CA ALA A 214 1.12 3.43 -8.29
C ALA A 214 -0.34 3.68 -7.86
N TRP A 215 -0.99 2.67 -7.27
CA TRP A 215 -2.35 2.77 -6.74
C TRP A 215 -2.47 3.92 -5.74
N VAL A 216 -1.56 3.97 -4.76
CA VAL A 216 -1.58 4.96 -3.68
C VAL A 216 -1.12 6.34 -4.16
N LYS A 217 -0.21 6.40 -5.14
CA LYS A 217 0.26 7.66 -5.72
C LYS A 217 -0.77 8.37 -6.58
N THR A 218 -1.74 7.65 -7.15
CA THR A 218 -2.60 8.08 -8.28
C THR A 218 -2.74 9.60 -8.42
N ASP A 219 -1.83 10.18 -9.19
CA ASP A 219 -1.97 11.49 -9.79
C ASP A 219 -3.18 11.41 -10.72
N ARG A 220 -4.22 12.21 -10.45
CA ARG A 220 -4.91 12.88 -11.56
C ARG A 220 -3.88 13.90 -12.09
N HIS A 221 -3.47 14.02 -13.35
CA HIS A 221 -4.08 13.83 -14.68
C HIS A 221 -2.97 14.15 -15.75
N PRO A 222 -3.09 13.86 -17.08
CA PRO A 222 -4.09 14.51 -17.94
C PRO A 222 -4.69 13.67 -19.08
N ALA A 223 -6.01 13.74 -19.22
CA ALA A 223 -6.70 14.01 -20.49
C ALA A 223 -8.12 14.47 -20.15
#